data_AF-A0A3D5Q4V1-F1
#
_entry.id   AF-A0A3D5Q4V1-F1
#
_cell.length_a   1.000
_cell.length_b   1.000
_cell.length_c   1.000
_cell.angle_alpha   90.00
_cell.angle_beta   90.00
_cell.angle_gamma   90.00
#
_symmetry.space_group_name_H-M   'P 1'
#
loop_
_entity.id
_entity.type
_entity.pdbx_description
1 polymer ?
#
loop_
_entity_poly.entity_id
_entity_poly.type
_entity_poly.pdbx_seq_one_letter_code
_entity_poly.pdbx_strand_id
1 'polypeptide(L)'
;MPIVTPDLCDDYPEVNVVDPGFRNFGGVDAFGGEIVTVKCFEDNSVVKEQVAKPGEGKVMVVDGGGSMRAALLGDMLAEKAASNGWAGLIIYGCIRDVDVIGQTKLGVQALGTHPRKTDKRGIG
;
A
#
# COMPACT_ATOMS: atom_id res chain seq x y z
N MET A 1 6.82 -19.43 4.36
CA MET A 1 5.62 -19.91 5.05
C MET A 1 4.47 -19.05 4.58
N PRO A 2 3.30 -19.60 4.21
CA PRO A 2 2.15 -18.78 3.83
C PRO A 2 1.74 -17.91 5.02
N ILE A 3 1.40 -16.64 4.77
CA ILE A 3 0.82 -15.75 5.79
C ILE A 3 -0.68 -16.02 5.78
N VAL A 4 -1.22 -16.50 6.91
CA VAL A 4 -2.64 -16.83 7.09
C VAL A 4 -3.14 -16.02 8.27
N THR A 5 -3.88 -14.94 8.01
CA THR A 5 -4.30 -14.02 9.07
C THR A 5 -5.29 -14.62 10.07
N PRO A 6 -6.18 -15.59 9.72
CA PRO A 6 -6.96 -16.32 10.72
C PRO A 6 -6.11 -17.04 11.76
N ASP A 7 -5.12 -17.84 11.33
CA ASP A 7 -4.21 -18.57 12.23
C ASP A 7 -3.47 -17.60 13.17
N LEU A 8 -3.05 -16.42 12.67
CA LEU A 8 -2.43 -15.39 13.50
C LEU A 8 -3.40 -14.80 14.54
N CYS A 9 -4.69 -14.68 14.23
CA CYS A 9 -5.69 -14.20 15.20
C CYS A 9 -5.98 -15.26 16.27
N ASP A 10 -5.98 -16.54 15.88
CA ASP A 10 -6.18 -17.66 16.80
C ASP A 10 -4.98 -17.82 17.76
N ASP A 11 -3.76 -17.71 17.23
CA ASP A 11 -2.51 -17.84 18.00
C ASP A 11 -2.21 -16.60 18.88
N TYR A 12 -2.63 -15.41 18.44
CA TYR A 12 -2.38 -14.12 19.12
C TYR A 12 -3.67 -13.28 19.26
N PRO A 13 -4.56 -13.60 20.23
CA PRO A 13 -5.87 -12.96 20.36
C PRO A 13 -5.83 -11.44 20.66
N GLU A 14 -4.68 -10.91 21.07
CA GLU A 14 -4.46 -9.49 21.35
C GLU A 14 -4.17 -8.63 20.11
N VAL A 15 -4.00 -9.24 18.94
CA VAL A 15 -3.72 -8.50 17.70
C VAL A 15 -4.89 -7.59 17.32
N ASN A 16 -4.55 -6.43 16.75
CA ASN A 16 -5.56 -5.53 16.21
C ASN A 16 -5.93 -5.97 14.78
N VAL A 17 -7.23 -6.03 14.51
CA VAL A 17 -7.76 -6.36 13.19
C VAL A 17 -8.33 -5.09 12.57
N VAL A 18 -7.91 -4.78 11.35
CA VAL A 18 -8.44 -3.63 10.59
C VAL A 18 -9.86 -3.92 10.13
N ASP A 19 -10.73 -2.90 10.15
CA ASP A 19 -12.08 -3.03 9.61
C ASP A 19 -12.05 -3.40 8.11
N PRO A 20 -13.05 -4.18 7.63
CA PRO A 20 -13.19 -4.49 6.21
C PRO A 20 -13.30 -3.24 5.34
N GLY A 21 -12.77 -3.30 4.11
CA GLY A 21 -12.89 -2.20 3.14
C GLY A 21 -11.74 -2.14 2.13
N PHE A 22 -10.61 -2.77 2.47
CA PHE A 22 -9.48 -2.91 1.56
C PHE A 22 -9.70 -4.04 0.56
N ARG A 23 -9.23 -3.83 -0.67
CA ARG A 23 -9.18 -4.81 -1.74
C ARG A 23 -7.74 -5.06 -2.14
N ASN A 24 -7.43 -6.30 -2.54
CA ASN A 24 -6.11 -6.63 -3.06
C ASN A 24 -6.01 -6.24 -4.55
N PHE A 25 -4.89 -5.63 -4.91
CA PHE A 25 -4.56 -5.17 -6.26
C PHE A 25 -3.13 -5.56 -6.68
N GLY A 26 -2.31 -6.08 -5.76
CA GLY A 26 -0.92 -6.45 -6.05
C GLY A 26 -0.80 -7.86 -6.58
N GLY A 27 0.33 -8.20 -7.19
CA GLY A 27 0.62 -9.57 -7.63
C GLY A 27 1.02 -10.53 -6.49
N VAL A 28 1.06 -10.05 -5.24
CA VAL A 28 1.28 -10.87 -4.04
C VAL A 28 0.04 -10.80 -3.15
N ASP A 29 -0.65 -11.94 -3.02
CA ASP A 29 -1.94 -12.01 -2.32
C ASP A 29 -1.83 -11.89 -0.79
N ALA A 30 -0.71 -12.35 -0.23
CA ALA A 30 -0.44 -12.36 1.20
C ALA A 30 0.96 -11.85 1.49
N PHE A 31 1.08 -10.80 2.30
CA PHE A 31 2.32 -10.11 2.60
C PHE A 31 2.29 -9.54 4.03
N GLY A 32 3.47 -9.26 4.58
CA GLY A 32 3.62 -8.74 5.94
C GLY A 32 5.07 -8.29 6.19
N GLY A 33 5.27 -7.50 7.24
CA GLY A 33 6.57 -6.93 7.59
C GLY A 33 6.45 -5.79 8.60
N GLU A 34 7.59 -5.24 9.01
CA GLU A 34 7.62 -4.04 9.85
C GLU A 34 6.91 -2.87 9.15
N ILE A 35 6.08 -2.14 9.90
CA ILE A 35 5.25 -1.05 9.36
C ILE A 35 6.07 0.24 9.24
N VAL A 36 5.97 0.89 8.09
CA VAL A 36 6.37 2.29 7.89
C VAL A 36 5.14 3.11 7.56
N THR A 37 4.88 4.19 8.29
CA THR A 37 3.69 5.02 8.07
C THR A 37 3.98 6.26 7.24
N VAL A 38 3.02 6.66 6.42
CA VAL A 38 2.96 7.95 5.73
C VAL A 38 1.56 8.51 5.93
N LYS A 39 1.44 9.81 6.22
CA LYS A 39 0.15 10.48 6.31
C LYS A 39 0.10 11.64 5.34
N CYS A 40 -0.82 11.59 4.39
CA CYS A 40 -0.96 12.63 3.39
C CYS A 40 -2.44 12.84 3.02
N PHE A 41 -2.73 13.87 2.25
CA PHE A 41 -4.08 14.13 1.76
C PHE A 41 -4.04 14.62 0.32
N GLU A 42 -4.41 13.73 -0.60
CA GLU A 42 -4.44 14.00 -2.04
C GLU A 42 -3.09 14.53 -2.58
N ASP A 43 -1.99 14.07 -2.00
CA ASP A 43 -0.61 14.32 -2.39
C ASP A 43 0.22 13.06 -2.10
N ASN A 44 0.90 12.53 -3.11
CA ASN A 44 1.74 11.34 -2.98
C ASN A 44 3.25 11.63 -2.99
N SER A 45 3.65 12.88 -2.72
CA SER A 45 5.07 13.29 -2.73
C SER A 45 5.89 12.47 -1.74
N VAL A 46 5.43 12.35 -0.49
CA VAL A 46 6.13 11.55 0.54
C VAL A 46 6.07 10.05 0.23
N VAL A 47 4.97 9.55 -0.33
CA VAL A 47 4.89 8.16 -0.81
C VAL A 47 6.00 7.90 -1.84
N LYS A 48 6.15 8.79 -2.83
CA LYS A 48 7.20 8.70 -3.86
C LYS A 48 8.60 8.68 -3.24
N GLU A 49 8.87 9.50 -2.22
CA GLU A 49 10.16 9.54 -1.55
C GLU A 49 10.44 8.26 -0.75
N GLN A 50 9.44 7.73 -0.05
CA GLN A 50 9.60 6.55 0.78
C GLN A 50 9.80 5.28 -0.06
N VAL A 51 9.06 5.11 -1.17
CA VAL A 51 9.27 3.95 -2.06
C VAL A 51 10.65 3.96 -2.72
N ALA A 52 11.34 5.11 -2.75
CA ALA A 52 12.71 5.22 -3.25
C ALA A 52 13.77 4.70 -2.26
N LYS A 53 13.43 4.55 -0.97
CA LYS A 53 14.31 4.04 0.09
C LYS A 53 14.29 2.50 0.14
N PRO A 54 15.31 1.85 0.74
CA PRO A 54 15.30 0.41 0.98
C PRO A 54 14.06 -0.03 1.76
N GLY A 55 13.30 -0.95 1.18
CA GLY A 55 12.10 -1.51 1.80
C GLY A 55 12.41 -2.66 2.73
N GLU A 56 13.42 -3.50 2.45
CA GLU A 56 13.88 -4.59 3.33
C GLU A 56 12.76 -5.49 3.90
N GLY A 57 11.73 -5.77 3.10
CA GLY A 57 10.57 -6.56 3.52
C GLY A 57 9.55 -5.81 4.39
N LYS A 58 9.68 -4.49 4.54
CA LYS A 58 8.72 -3.63 5.24
C LYS A 58 7.44 -3.45 4.45
N VAL A 59 6.38 -3.06 5.17
CA VAL A 59 5.07 -2.70 4.61
C VAL A 59 4.81 -1.22 4.86
N MET A 60 4.54 -0.46 3.80
CA MET A 60 4.16 0.96 3.95
C MET A 60 2.66 1.09 4.13
N VAL A 61 2.23 1.73 5.21
CA VAL A 61 0.82 2.05 5.46
C VAL A 61 0.62 3.55 5.24
N VAL A 62 -0.15 3.89 4.21
CA VAL A 62 -0.42 5.26 3.80
C VAL A 62 -1.82 5.67 4.26
N ASP A 63 -1.89 6.57 5.23
CA ASP A 63 -3.12 7.28 5.59
C ASP A 63 -3.35 8.42 4.58
N GLY A 64 -4.19 8.16 3.58
CA GLY A 64 -4.64 9.13 2.58
C GLY A 64 -5.89 9.91 2.97
N GLY A 65 -6.33 9.79 4.24
CA GLY A 65 -7.61 10.32 4.71
C GLY A 65 -8.84 9.63 4.11
N GLY A 66 -8.68 8.47 3.46
CA GLY A 66 -9.77 7.73 2.83
C GLY A 66 -10.33 8.44 1.58
N SER A 67 -9.58 9.38 1.00
CA SER A 67 -10.07 10.11 -0.17
C SER A 67 -10.27 9.19 -1.38
N MET A 68 -11.44 9.32 -2.00
CA MET A 68 -11.81 8.63 -3.22
C MET A 68 -11.64 9.50 -4.47
N ARG A 69 -11.02 10.70 -4.36
CA ARG A 69 -10.98 11.72 -5.44
C ARG A 69 -9.69 11.72 -6.27
N ALA A 70 -8.65 11.05 -5.79
CA ALA A 70 -7.37 10.95 -6.47
C ALA A 70 -6.64 9.66 -6.06
N ALA A 71 -5.79 9.15 -6.94
CA ALA A 71 -4.95 7.98 -6.69
C ALA A 71 -3.60 8.37 -6.06
N LEU A 72 -3.26 7.73 -4.94
CA LEU A 72 -1.99 7.93 -4.22
C LEU A 72 -0.89 7.00 -4.74
N LEU A 73 -1.26 5.88 -5.37
CA LEU A 73 -0.34 4.92 -5.97
C LEU A 73 -0.72 4.65 -7.43
N GLY A 74 0.30 4.51 -8.28
CA GLY A 74 0.19 4.02 -9.66
C GLY A 74 1.36 3.07 -9.95
N ASP A 75 1.36 2.49 -11.15
CA ASP A 75 2.32 1.49 -11.62
C ASP A 75 3.80 1.84 -11.37
N MET A 76 4.25 3.03 -11.78
CA MET A 76 5.65 3.45 -11.65
C MET A 76 6.15 3.45 -10.19
N LEU A 77 5.28 3.82 -9.25
CA LEU A 77 5.64 3.83 -7.83
C LEU A 77 5.59 2.42 -7.23
N ALA A 78 4.67 1.58 -7.68
CA ALA A 78 4.60 0.17 -7.28
C ALA A 78 5.85 -0.59 -7.76
N GLU A 79 6.25 -0.43 -9.02
CA GLU A 79 7.48 -1.02 -9.55
C GLU A 79 8.72 -0.53 -8.79
N LYS A 80 8.76 0.77 -8.46
CA LYS A 80 9.85 1.34 -7.67
C LYS A 80 9.91 0.73 -6.26
N ALA A 81 8.77 0.55 -5.61
CA ALA A 81 8.70 -0.09 -4.30
C ALA A 81 9.17 -1.56 -4.37
N ALA A 82 8.69 -2.31 -5.37
CA ALA A 82 9.08 -3.70 -5.58
C ALA A 82 10.59 -3.84 -5.83
N SER A 83 11.17 -3.00 -6.71
CA SER A 83 12.61 -3.02 -7.01
C SER A 83 13.49 -2.62 -5.82
N ASN A 84 12.95 -1.84 -4.88
CA ASN A 84 13.62 -1.47 -3.64
C ASN A 84 13.33 -2.43 -2.46
N GLY A 85 12.65 -3.56 -2.71
CA GLY A 85 12.49 -4.63 -1.73
C GLY A 85 11.38 -4.41 -0.70
N TRP A 86 10.40 -3.55 -0.98
CA TRP A 86 9.19 -3.46 -0.15
C TRP A 86 8.36 -4.75 -0.25
N ALA A 87 7.82 -5.23 0.87
CA ALA A 87 6.91 -6.37 0.88
C ALA A 87 5.51 -5.98 0.37
N GLY A 88 5.06 -4.77 0.71
CA GLY A 88 3.79 -4.26 0.23
C GLY A 88 3.45 -2.85 0.66
N LEU A 89 2.34 -2.36 0.11
CA LEU A 89 1.75 -1.05 0.38
C LEU A 89 0.27 -1.21 0.71
N ILE A 90 -0.17 -0.60 1.81
CA ILE A 90 -1.57 -0.50 2.21
C ILE A 90 -1.98 0.97 2.11
N ILE A 91 -2.94 1.29 1.24
CA ILE A 91 -3.37 2.66 0.94
C ILE A 91 -4.78 2.89 1.47
N TYR A 92 -4.90 3.69 2.54
CA TYR A 92 -6.18 4.20 2.99
C TYR A 92 -6.65 5.35 2.08
N GLY A 93 -7.08 4.97 0.87
CA GLY A 93 -7.47 5.85 -0.24
C GLY A 93 -7.54 5.06 -1.56
N CYS A 94 -7.51 5.78 -2.69
CA CYS A 94 -7.54 5.19 -4.02
C CYS A 94 -6.15 4.98 -4.65
N ILE A 95 -6.08 4.05 -5.59
CA ILE A 95 -4.93 3.79 -6.49
C ILE A 95 -5.37 3.80 -7.96
N ARG A 96 -4.46 3.58 -8.90
CA ARG A 96 -4.75 3.45 -10.33
C ARG A 96 -3.78 2.49 -11.01
N ASP A 97 -3.95 2.28 -12.32
CA ASP A 97 -3.07 1.42 -13.13
C ASP A 97 -3.07 -0.05 -12.64
N VAL A 98 -4.22 -0.51 -12.13
CA VAL A 98 -4.35 -1.78 -11.40
C VAL A 98 -4.02 -3.02 -12.23
N ASP A 99 -4.20 -2.96 -13.55
CA ASP A 99 -3.86 -4.06 -14.45
C ASP A 99 -2.35 -4.35 -14.46
N VAL A 100 -1.53 -3.30 -14.31
CA VAL A 100 -0.07 -3.40 -14.23
C VAL A 100 0.36 -3.73 -12.80
N ILE A 101 -0.26 -3.09 -11.80
CA ILE A 101 0.04 -3.37 -10.38
C ILE A 101 -0.23 -4.84 -10.03
N GLY A 102 -1.29 -5.44 -10.57
CA GLY A 102 -1.62 -6.86 -10.37
C GLY A 102 -0.58 -7.84 -10.91
N GLN A 103 0.35 -7.38 -11.74
CA GLN A 103 1.47 -8.18 -12.26
C GLN A 103 2.79 -7.89 -11.52
N THR A 104 2.81 -6.91 -10.64
CA THR A 104 4.00 -6.52 -9.86
C THR A 104 4.16 -7.47 -8.67
N LYS A 105 5.37 -7.97 -8.42
CA LYS A 105 5.71 -8.81 -7.26
C LYS A 105 5.74 -8.00 -5.95
N LEU A 106 4.60 -7.45 -5.58
CA LEU A 106 4.40 -6.56 -4.45
C LEU A 106 2.98 -6.75 -3.91
N GLY A 107 2.82 -6.77 -2.59
CA GLY A 107 1.50 -6.70 -1.97
C GLY A 107 0.91 -5.31 -2.10
N VAL A 108 -0.31 -5.16 -2.60
CA VAL A 108 -0.97 -3.84 -2.67
C VAL A 108 -2.41 -3.98 -2.23
N GLN A 109 -2.79 -3.26 -1.19
CA GLN A 109 -4.16 -3.15 -0.73
C GLN A 109 -4.63 -1.69 -0.72
N ALA A 110 -5.86 -1.44 -1.15
CA ALA A 110 -6.43 -0.09 -1.16
C ALA A 110 -7.96 -0.11 -1.02
N LEU A 111 -8.58 1.03 -0.70
CA LEU A 111 -10.05 1.14 -0.65
C LEU A 111 -10.67 1.04 -2.07
N GLY A 112 -9.96 1.55 -3.07
CA GLY A 112 -10.41 1.44 -4.44
C GLY A 112 -9.53 2.07 -5.49
N THR A 113 -10.13 2.33 -6.65
CA THR A 113 -9.46 2.87 -7.82
C THR A 113 -10.01 4.23 -8.20
N HIS A 114 -9.15 5.15 -8.62
CA HIS A 114 -9.55 6.42 -9.20
C HIS A 114 -8.57 6.84 -10.31
N PRO A 115 -9.03 7.24 -11.51
CA PRO A 115 -8.12 7.45 -12.65
C PRO A 115 -7.20 8.69 -12.50
N ARG A 116 -7.64 9.70 -11.76
CA ARG A 116 -6.91 10.97 -11.57
C ARG A 116 -5.71 10.79 -10.62
N LYS A 117 -4.53 11.28 -11.01
CA LYS A 117 -3.35 11.42 -10.13
C LYS A 117 -3.53 12.54 -9.10
N THR A 118 -2.70 12.54 -8.07
CA THR A 118 -2.56 13.66 -7.13
C THR A 118 -1.71 14.79 -7.68
N ASP A 119 -1.85 15.99 -7.13
CA ASP A 119 -0.91 17.09 -7.34
C ASP A 119 0.23 17.01 -6.32
N LYS A 120 1.47 17.19 -6.79
CA LYS A 120 2.67 17.07 -5.98
C LYS A 120 3.03 18.42 -5.37
N ARG A 121 2.74 18.59 -4.08
CA ARG A 121 2.99 19.81 -3.31
C ARG A 121 4.04 19.61 -2.23
N GLY A 122 4.57 18.39 -2.05
CA GLY A 122 5.55 18.07 -1.03
C GLY A 122 4.95 17.99 0.39
N ILE A 123 3.65 17.76 0.51
CA ILE A 123 2.94 17.73 1.78
C ILE A 123 2.71 16.26 2.18
N GLY A 124 3.10 15.90 3.41
CA GLY A 124 2.83 14.60 4.03
C GLY A 124 3.89 14.16 5.02
#